data_AF-A0A813Z1D9-F1
#
_entry.id   AF-A0A813Z1D9-F1
#
_cell.length_a   1.000
_cell.length_b   1.000
_cell.length_c   1.000
_cell.angle_alpha   90.00
_cell.angle_beta   90.00
_cell.angle_gamma   90.00
#
_symmetry.space_group_name_H-M   'P 1'
#
loop_
_entity.id
_entity.type
_entity.pdbx_description
1 polymer ?
#
loop_
_entity_poly.entity_id
_entity_poly.type
_entity_poly.pdbx_seq_one_letter_code
_entity_poly.pdbx_strand_id
1 'polypeptide(L)'
;MPELQKLVLFAGAGIGAFALLLLIISVATPAWLDDGNGNTIGLFRRCVGTNGTANIGLGCQAANRVTQGGLSVFGLLLLVFAIFATIAAAFTGNAMLLLVSLGLLYFSSMFVMSAYATWGTYSRDPASYFFPNSPTIDAHTSLGYSYNLCVAAHFFLWTALTLVAFGVGHFWGSERNSTG
;
A
#
# COMPACT_ATOMS: atom_id res chain seq x y z
N MET A 1 22.15 22.01 -11.61
CA MET A 1 21.97 22.50 -10.22
C MET A 1 21.79 21.28 -9.29
N PRO A 2 22.84 20.83 -8.57
CA PRO A 2 22.79 19.61 -7.76
C PRO A 2 21.89 19.71 -6.51
N GLU A 3 21.68 20.92 -5.98
CA GLU A 3 20.85 21.15 -4.78
C GLU A 3 19.35 20.92 -5.04
N LEU A 4 18.83 21.36 -6.19
CA LEU A 4 17.43 21.15 -6.56
C LEU A 4 17.12 19.66 -6.70
N GLN A 5 18.05 18.89 -7.24
CA GLN A 5 17.90 17.46 -7.43
C GLN A 5 17.86 16.70 -6.10
N LYS A 6 18.78 17.01 -5.17
CA LYS A 6 18.75 16.43 -3.82
C LYS A 6 17.43 16.77 -3.12
N LEU A 7 16.96 18.01 -3.24
CA LEU A 7 15.67 18.43 -2.69
C LEU A 7 14.51 17.60 -3.23
N VAL A 8 14.44 17.37 -4.55
CA VAL A 8 13.40 16.56 -5.19
C VAL A 8 13.46 15.10 -4.72
N LEU A 9 14.66 14.53 -4.58
CA LEU A 9 14.84 13.17 -4.08
C LEU A 9 14.43 13.02 -2.61
N PHE A 10 14.78 13.99 -1.75
CA PHE A 10 14.34 14.00 -0.36
C PHE A 10 12.83 14.23 -0.22
N ALA A 11 12.24 15.09 -1.05
CA ALA A 11 10.79 15.27 -1.11
C ALA A 11 10.08 13.98 -1.54
N GLY A 12 10.59 13.30 -2.58
CA GLY A 12 10.09 12.00 -3.02
C GLY A 12 10.20 10.93 -1.93
N ALA A 13 11.35 10.82 -1.26
CA ALA A 13 11.55 9.89 -0.15
C ALA A 13 10.63 10.20 1.05
N GLY A 14 10.42 11.48 1.36
CA GLY A 14 9.52 11.92 2.43
C GLY A 14 8.07 11.55 2.16
N ILE A 15 7.57 11.81 0.95
CA ILE A 15 6.22 11.41 0.54
C ILE A 15 6.09 9.88 0.50
N GLY A 16 7.13 9.17 0.05
CA GLY A 16 7.19 7.71 0.09
C GLY A 16 7.12 7.14 1.51
N ALA A 17 7.81 7.75 2.47
CA ALA A 17 7.75 7.38 3.88
C ALA A 17 6.38 7.67 4.50
N PHE A 18 5.73 8.77 4.10
CA PHE A 18 4.36 9.06 4.50
C PHE A 18 3.37 8.02 3.94
N ALA A 19 3.50 7.67 2.65
CA ALA A 19 2.72 6.59 2.04
C ALA A 19 2.95 5.24 2.75
N LEU A 20 4.19 4.92 3.11
CA LEU A 20 4.53 3.73 3.88
C LEU A 20 3.79 3.69 5.22
N LEU A 21 3.76 4.80 5.97
CA LEU A 21 3.05 4.87 7.24
C LEU A 21 1.55 4.64 7.07
N LEU A 22 0.93 5.25 6.06
CA LEU A 22 -0.49 5.03 5.74
C LEU A 22 -0.77 3.57 5.36
N LEU A 23 0.11 2.93 4.57
CA LEU A 23 -0.02 1.52 4.21
C LEU A 23 0.11 0.60 5.42
N ILE A 24 1.05 0.86 6.34
CA ILE A 24 1.19 0.08 7.57
C ILE A 24 -0.09 0.17 8.40
N ILE A 25 -0.63 1.38 8.59
CA ILE A 25 -1.88 1.59 9.34
C ILE A 25 -3.03 0.86 8.65
N SER A 26 -3.18 1.04 7.34
CA SER A 26 -4.20 0.37 6.53
C SER A 26 -4.12 -1.15 6.68
N VAL A 27 -2.93 -1.73 6.53
CA VAL A 27 -2.72 -3.18 6.55
C VAL A 27 -2.92 -3.79 7.94
N ALA A 28 -2.50 -3.08 9.00
CA ALA A 28 -2.62 -3.54 10.38
C ALA A 28 -4.04 -3.43 10.95
N THR A 29 -4.86 -2.51 10.44
CA THR A 29 -6.19 -2.23 10.98
C THR A 29 -7.27 -3.15 10.39
N PRO A 30 -8.15 -3.72 11.25
CA PRO A 30 -9.16 -4.66 10.80
C PRO A 30 -10.43 -3.99 10.27
N ALA A 31 -10.31 -2.97 9.41
CA ALA A 31 -11.45 -2.17 8.91
C ALA A 31 -11.36 -1.92 7.39
N TRP A 32 -11.11 -2.98 6.64
CA TRP A 32 -11.17 -2.99 5.17
C TRP A 32 -12.60 -3.14 4.66
N LEU A 33 -13.42 -3.93 5.36
CA LEU A 33 -14.87 -4.00 5.17
C LEU A 33 -15.58 -3.82 6.51
N ASP A 34 -16.75 -3.22 6.45
CA ASP A 34 -17.67 -3.02 7.56
C ASP A 34 -19.09 -3.38 7.11
N ASP A 35 -19.75 -4.22 7.90
CA ASP A 35 -21.13 -4.67 7.66
C ASP A 35 -22.20 -3.75 8.29
N GLY A 36 -21.78 -2.67 8.96
CA GLY A 36 -22.66 -1.71 9.63
C GLY A 36 -23.26 -2.22 10.94
N ASN A 37 -23.01 -3.48 11.31
CA ASN A 37 -23.50 -4.13 12.52
C ASN A 37 -22.40 -4.33 13.58
N GLY A 38 -21.27 -3.64 13.39
CA GLY A 38 -20.10 -3.71 14.26
C GLY A 38 -19.18 -4.90 13.97
N ASN A 39 -19.36 -5.62 12.85
CA ASN A 39 -18.41 -6.60 12.40
C ASN A 39 -17.48 -5.97 11.35
N THR A 40 -16.18 -6.08 11.60
CA THR A 40 -15.17 -5.51 10.72
C THR A 40 -14.19 -6.57 10.25
N ILE A 41 -13.72 -6.41 9.02
CA ILE A 41 -12.83 -7.37 8.40
C ILE A 41 -11.58 -6.63 7.93
N GLY A 42 -10.41 -7.12 8.33
CA GLY A 42 -9.12 -6.73 7.79
C GLY A 42 -8.42 -7.83 7.00
N LEU A 43 -7.16 -7.55 6.66
CA LEU A 43 -6.28 -8.48 5.96
C LEU A 43 -5.88 -9.68 6.83
N PHE A 44 -5.53 -9.46 8.10
CA PHE A 44 -5.04 -10.51 8.99
C PHE A 44 -6.03 -10.94 10.06
N ARG A 45 -7.05 -10.11 10.33
CA ARG A 45 -7.99 -10.30 11.42
C ARG A 45 -9.39 -9.96 10.99
N ARG A 46 -10.36 -10.66 11.57
CA ARG A 46 -11.78 -10.31 11.56
C ARG A 46 -12.21 -9.99 12.98
N CYS A 47 -13.09 -9.02 13.18
CA CYS A 47 -13.62 -8.68 14.48
C CYS A 47 -15.15 -8.75 14.42
N VAL A 48 -15.75 -9.45 15.39
CA VAL A 48 -17.21 -9.63 15.49
C VAL A 48 -17.72 -8.85 16.70
N GLY A 49 -18.68 -7.96 16.47
CA GLY A 49 -19.31 -7.11 17.46
C GLY A 49 -20.44 -7.81 18.23
N THR A 50 -20.81 -7.23 19.38
CA THR A 50 -21.81 -7.75 20.33
C THR A 50 -23.23 -7.92 19.79
N ASN A 51 -23.55 -7.33 18.64
CA ASN A 51 -24.89 -7.35 18.05
C ASN A 51 -25.02 -8.35 16.89
N GLY A 52 -23.97 -9.10 16.55
CA GLY A 52 -23.98 -10.09 15.48
C GLY A 52 -24.57 -11.44 15.93
N THR A 53 -25.68 -11.86 15.35
CA THR A 53 -26.46 -13.07 15.67
C THR A 53 -25.83 -14.40 15.23
N ALA A 54 -24.51 -14.56 15.26
CA ALA A 54 -23.84 -15.80 14.83
C ALA A 54 -23.06 -16.46 15.97
N ASN A 55 -23.02 -17.79 15.98
CA ASN A 55 -22.31 -18.71 16.90
C ASN A 55 -20.77 -18.53 16.98
N ILE A 56 -20.25 -17.33 16.69
CA ILE A 56 -18.84 -17.00 16.65
C ILE A 56 -18.57 -16.06 17.82
N GLY A 57 -17.72 -16.49 18.76
CA GLY A 57 -17.41 -15.72 19.96
C GLY A 57 -16.95 -14.28 19.67
N LEU A 58 -17.42 -13.35 20.51
CA LEU A 58 -17.09 -11.93 20.45
C LEU A 58 -15.57 -11.70 20.44
N GLY A 59 -15.13 -10.72 19.66
CA GLY A 59 -13.73 -10.31 19.60
C GLY A 59 -13.07 -10.54 18.24
N CYS A 60 -11.75 -10.35 18.20
CA CYS A 60 -10.97 -10.42 16.98
C CYS A 60 -10.25 -11.76 16.82
N GLN A 61 -10.45 -12.41 15.68
CA GLN A 61 -9.85 -13.69 15.33
C GLN A 61 -8.95 -13.54 14.10
N ALA A 62 -7.91 -14.38 14.01
CA ALA A 62 -7.08 -14.43 12.81
C ALA A 62 -7.92 -14.86 11.59
N ALA A 63 -7.75 -14.16 10.48
CA ALA A 63 -8.37 -14.50 9.20
C ALA A 63 -7.28 -15.00 8.24
N ASN A 64 -7.49 -16.17 7.64
CA ASN A 64 -6.51 -16.76 6.74
C ASN A 64 -6.65 -16.22 5.30
N ARG A 65 -6.21 -14.98 5.07
CA ARG A 65 -6.22 -14.32 3.74
C ARG A 65 -4.79 -14.19 3.20
N VAL A 66 -4.18 -15.35 2.94
CA VAL A 66 -2.75 -15.47 2.62
C VAL A 66 -2.36 -14.63 1.40
N THR A 67 -3.19 -14.62 0.35
CA THR A 67 -2.86 -13.93 -0.89
C THR A 67 -2.90 -12.41 -0.71
N GLN A 68 -3.95 -11.84 -0.13
CA GLN A 68 -4.05 -10.39 0.05
C GLN A 68 -3.06 -9.87 1.10
N GLY A 69 -2.94 -10.59 2.23
CA GLY A 69 -1.95 -10.28 3.26
C GLY A 69 -0.53 -10.35 2.70
N GLY A 70 -0.21 -11.41 1.95
CA GLY A 70 1.09 -11.60 1.31
C GLY A 70 1.43 -10.47 0.33
N LEU A 71 0.53 -10.14 -0.61
CA LEU A 71 0.75 -9.06 -1.57
C LEU A 71 1.01 -7.71 -0.88
N SER A 72 0.25 -7.40 0.17
CA SER A 72 0.44 -6.16 0.94
C SER A 72 1.79 -6.11 1.67
N VAL A 73 2.23 -7.22 2.25
CA VAL A 73 3.53 -7.32 2.95
C VAL A 73 4.69 -7.23 1.95
N PHE A 74 4.62 -7.93 0.82
CA PHE A 74 5.63 -7.83 -0.23
C PHE A 74 5.73 -6.39 -0.77
N GLY A 75 4.59 -5.73 -1.02
CA GLY A 75 4.56 -4.33 -1.44
C GLY A 75 5.21 -3.38 -0.42
N LEU A 76 4.95 -3.57 0.87
CA LEU A 76 5.56 -2.82 1.97
C LEU A 76 7.08 -3.02 2.03
N LEU A 77 7.55 -4.27 1.92
CA LEU A 77 8.99 -4.58 1.94
C LEU A 77 9.71 -3.90 0.77
N LEU A 78 9.15 -3.98 -0.44
CA LEU A 78 9.71 -3.30 -1.61
C LEU A 78 9.75 -1.78 -1.44
N LEU A 79 8.70 -1.19 -0.83
CA LEU A 79 8.67 0.25 -0.55
C LEU A 79 9.79 0.68 0.40
N VAL A 80 10.00 -0.08 1.48
CA VAL A 80 11.06 0.18 2.44
C VAL A 80 12.42 0.16 1.74
N PHE A 81 12.71 -0.87 0.95
CA PHE A 81 13.95 -0.94 0.17
C PHE A 81 14.08 0.20 -0.84
N ALA A 82 12.97 0.61 -1.48
CA ALA A 82 12.98 1.71 -2.43
C ALA A 82 13.32 3.06 -1.78
N ILE A 83 12.79 3.32 -0.57
CA ILE A 83 13.10 4.53 0.21
C ILE A 83 14.58 4.55 0.57
N PHE A 84 15.12 3.44 1.09
CA PHE A 84 16.54 3.34 1.41
C PHE A 84 17.42 3.53 0.17
N ALA A 85 17.07 2.91 -0.96
CA ALA A 85 17.80 3.05 -2.22
C ALA A 85 17.76 4.50 -2.73
N THR A 86 16.63 5.20 -2.59
CA THR A 86 16.49 6.62 -2.99
C THR A 86 17.35 7.53 -2.13
N ILE A 87 17.36 7.32 -0.81
CA ILE A 87 18.20 8.09 0.12
C ILE A 87 19.68 7.81 -0.17
N ALA A 88 20.06 6.54 -0.35
CA ALA A 88 21.43 6.17 -0.70
C ALA A 88 21.87 6.79 -2.04
N ALA A 89 21.00 6.81 -3.05
CA ALA A 89 21.26 7.45 -4.34
C ALA A 89 21.46 8.96 -4.20
N ALA A 90 20.72 9.63 -3.31
CA ALA A 90 20.89 11.06 -3.05
C ALA A 90 22.26 11.41 -2.44
N PHE A 91 22.83 10.53 -1.62
CA PHE A 91 24.17 10.72 -1.03
C PHE A 91 25.30 10.30 -1.96
N THR A 92 25.14 9.16 -2.64
CA THR A 92 26.20 8.58 -3.49
C THR A 92 26.26 9.19 -4.87
N GLY A 93 25.19 9.83 -5.34
CA GLY A 93 25.09 10.30 -6.72
C GLY A 93 25.09 9.16 -7.74
N ASN A 94 24.73 7.94 -7.34
CA ASN A 94 24.78 6.79 -8.22
C ASN A 94 23.47 6.64 -9.02
N ALA A 95 23.55 6.86 -10.33
CA ALA A 95 22.41 6.74 -11.25
C ALA A 95 21.78 5.33 -11.26
N MET A 96 22.58 4.28 -11.12
CA MET A 96 22.08 2.90 -11.09
C MET A 96 21.21 2.63 -9.85
N LEU A 97 21.59 3.17 -8.68
CA LEU A 97 20.78 3.05 -7.47
C LEU A 97 19.43 3.77 -7.61
N LEU A 98 19.41 4.88 -8.35
CA LEU A 98 18.21 5.66 -8.61
C LEU A 98 17.26 4.96 -9.59
N LEU A 99 17.79 4.25 -10.60
CA LEU A 99 16.98 3.36 -11.44
C LEU A 99 16.41 2.17 -10.67
N VAL A 100 17.22 1.54 -9.82
CA VAL A 100 16.77 0.44 -8.96
C VAL A 100 15.67 0.92 -8.02
N SER A 101 15.82 2.10 -7.40
CA SER A 101 14.79 2.64 -6.51
C SER A 101 13.49 2.94 -7.26
N LEU A 102 13.56 3.46 -8.49
CA LEU A 102 12.38 3.68 -9.33
C LEU A 102 11.66 2.37 -9.65
N GLY A 103 12.40 1.31 -9.99
CA GLY A 103 11.83 -0.01 -10.21
C GLY A 103 11.14 -0.56 -8.95
N LEU A 104 11.79 -0.45 -7.79
CA LEU A 104 11.21 -0.89 -6.52
C LEU A 104 9.94 -0.12 -6.14
N LEU A 105 9.91 1.20 -6.34
CA LEU A 105 8.70 2.03 -6.14
C LEU A 105 7.56 1.59 -7.07
N TYR A 106 7.86 1.34 -8.34
CA TYR A 106 6.88 0.91 -9.33
C TYR A 106 6.28 -0.46 -8.97
N PHE A 107 7.10 -1.46 -8.67
CA PHE A 107 6.62 -2.78 -8.28
C PHE A 107 5.84 -2.73 -6.97
N SER A 108 6.33 -1.99 -5.98
CA SER A 108 5.59 -1.74 -4.73
C SER A 108 4.19 -1.19 -5.01
N SER A 109 4.08 -0.20 -5.91
CA SER A 109 2.80 0.36 -6.31
C SER A 109 1.86 -0.67 -6.93
N MET A 110 2.37 -1.58 -7.78
CA MET A 110 1.57 -2.64 -8.38
C MET A 110 1.09 -3.67 -7.36
N PHE A 111 1.91 -4.00 -6.36
CA PHE A 111 1.51 -4.88 -5.27
C PHE A 111 0.43 -4.23 -4.38
N VAL A 112 0.56 -2.95 -4.07
CA VAL A 112 -0.47 -2.19 -3.32
C VAL A 112 -1.77 -2.12 -4.12
N MET A 113 -1.71 -1.77 -5.42
CA MET A 113 -2.85 -1.73 -6.32
C MET A 113 -3.57 -3.06 -6.41
N SER A 114 -2.83 -4.16 -6.63
CA SER A 114 -3.44 -5.50 -6.68
C SER A 114 -4.09 -5.90 -5.36
N ALA A 115 -3.50 -5.51 -4.22
CA ALA A 115 -4.07 -5.78 -2.90
C ALA A 115 -5.45 -5.11 -2.75
N TYR A 116 -5.62 -3.82 -3.00
CA TYR A 116 -6.94 -3.20 -2.84
C TYR A 116 -7.88 -3.43 -4.04
N ALA A 117 -7.38 -3.60 -5.26
CA ALA A 117 -8.23 -3.89 -6.42
C ALA A 117 -8.97 -5.23 -6.27
N THR A 118 -8.27 -6.25 -5.73
CA THR A 118 -8.90 -7.52 -5.41
C THR A 118 -10.00 -7.35 -4.35
N TRP A 119 -9.76 -6.59 -3.28
CA TRP A 119 -10.81 -6.25 -2.30
C TRP A 119 -12.00 -5.47 -2.87
N GLY A 120 -11.75 -4.53 -3.78
CA GLY A 120 -12.81 -3.77 -4.47
C GLY A 120 -13.74 -4.69 -5.25
N THR A 121 -13.21 -5.71 -5.92
CA THR A 121 -14.04 -6.72 -6.61
C THR A 121 -14.82 -7.61 -5.64
N TYR A 122 -14.24 -7.98 -4.49
CA TYR A 122 -14.91 -8.82 -3.48
C TYR A 122 -16.02 -8.09 -2.70
N SER A 123 -15.96 -6.75 -2.61
CA SER A 123 -17.03 -5.95 -1.98
C SER A 123 -18.32 -5.89 -2.82
N ARG A 124 -18.24 -6.19 -4.12
CA ARG A 124 -19.38 -6.10 -5.04
C ARG A 124 -20.18 -7.40 -5.16
N ASP A 125 -19.62 -8.52 -4.71
CA ASP A 125 -20.27 -9.82 -4.78
C ASP A 125 -20.17 -10.55 -3.43
N PRO A 126 -21.07 -10.25 -2.47
CA PRO A 126 -21.07 -10.88 -1.15
C PRO A 126 -21.37 -12.39 -1.20
N ALA A 127 -21.85 -12.94 -2.33
CA ALA A 127 -21.99 -14.38 -2.51
C ALA A 127 -20.65 -15.09 -2.76
N SER A 128 -19.63 -14.38 -3.25
CA SER A 128 -18.25 -14.89 -3.34
C SER A 128 -17.57 -15.02 -1.95
N TYR A 129 -18.22 -14.48 -0.93
CA TYR A 129 -17.90 -14.65 0.49
C TYR A 129 -18.45 -15.99 1.01
N PHE A 130 -18.06 -17.10 0.39
CA PHE A 130 -18.28 -18.41 1.01
C PHE A 130 -17.33 -18.54 2.20
N PHE A 131 -17.77 -17.99 3.32
CA PHE A 131 -17.30 -18.39 4.63
C PHE A 131 -17.68 -19.86 4.81
N PRO A 132 -16.73 -20.74 5.16
CA PRO A 132 -17.11 -22.03 5.70
C PRO A 132 -17.86 -21.75 7.02
N ASN A 133 -19.17 -21.98 7.02
CA ASN A 133 -20.11 -21.84 8.14
C ASN A 133 -20.54 -20.42 8.58
N SER A 134 -20.66 -19.44 7.69
CA SER A 134 -21.45 -18.23 8.02
C SER A 134 -22.83 -18.34 7.41
N PRO A 135 -23.94 -18.17 8.17
CA PRO A 135 -25.22 -17.88 7.54
C PRO A 135 -25.04 -16.61 6.69
N THR A 136 -25.73 -16.57 5.55
CA THR A 136 -25.71 -15.51 4.56
C THR A 136 -25.69 -14.13 5.22
N ILE A 137 -24.54 -13.45 5.16
CA ILE A 137 -24.44 -12.05 5.57
C ILE A 137 -25.00 -11.24 4.40
N ASP A 138 -26.33 -11.13 4.34
CA ASP A 138 -27.07 -10.25 3.41
C ASP A 138 -26.96 -8.76 3.78
N ALA A 139 -26.03 -8.39 4.66
CA ALA A 139 -25.81 -7.02 5.06
C ALA A 139 -24.89 -6.31 4.07
N HIS A 140 -25.29 -5.11 3.66
CA HIS A 140 -24.49 -4.20 2.84
C HIS A 140 -23.04 -4.12 3.36
N THR A 141 -22.09 -4.62 2.58
CA THR A 141 -20.68 -4.48 2.91
C THR A 141 -20.18 -3.14 2.37
N SER A 142 -19.91 -2.22 3.28
CA SER A 142 -19.30 -0.94 2.94
C SER A 142 -17.77 -1.04 2.98
N LEU A 143 -17.08 -0.31 2.10
CA LEU A 143 -15.63 -0.21 2.13
C LEU A 143 -15.22 0.61 3.36
N GLY A 144 -14.45 0.00 4.25
CA GLY A 144 -14.03 0.63 5.49
C GLY A 144 -12.91 1.66 5.31
N TYR A 145 -12.59 2.39 6.38
CA TYR A 145 -11.59 3.46 6.33
C TYR A 145 -10.18 2.93 5.98
N SER A 146 -9.82 1.71 6.38
CA SER A 146 -8.50 1.12 6.07
C SER A 146 -8.32 0.91 4.57
N TYR A 147 -9.39 0.54 3.85
CA TYR A 147 -9.37 0.44 2.40
C TYR A 147 -9.09 1.80 1.76
N ASN A 148 -9.82 2.84 2.19
CA ASN A 148 -9.65 4.20 1.68
C ASN A 148 -8.24 4.77 1.99
N LEU A 149 -7.68 4.43 3.15
CA LEU A 149 -6.29 4.75 3.50
C LEU A 149 -5.30 4.06 2.55
N CYS A 150 -5.53 2.80 2.16
CA CYS A 150 -4.68 2.09 1.19
C CYS A 150 -4.69 2.80 -0.17
N VAL A 151 -5.89 3.17 -0.63
CA VAL A 151 -6.06 3.90 -1.90
C VAL A 151 -5.38 5.26 -1.85
N ALA A 152 -5.55 6.02 -0.76
CA ALA A 152 -4.87 7.30 -0.57
C ALA A 152 -3.34 7.13 -0.55
N ALA A 153 -2.83 6.12 0.16
CA ALA A 153 -1.42 5.83 0.23
C ALA A 153 -0.84 5.47 -1.14
N HIS A 154 -1.60 4.77 -1.99
CA HIS A 154 -1.21 4.50 -3.37
C HIS A 154 -1.07 5.79 -4.19
N PHE A 155 -1.98 6.77 -4.05
CA PHE A 155 -1.82 8.07 -4.72
C PHE A 155 -0.58 8.82 -4.24
N PHE A 156 -0.29 8.83 -2.93
CA PHE A 156 0.96 9.40 -2.42
C PHE A 156 2.20 8.67 -2.96
N LEU A 157 2.13 7.35 -3.08
CA LEU A 157 3.21 6.55 -3.66
C LEU A 157 3.48 6.89 -5.13
N TRP A 158 2.42 7.12 -5.93
CA TRP A 158 2.57 7.62 -7.30
C TRP A 158 3.19 9.01 -7.34
N THR A 159 2.80 9.91 -6.45
CA THR A 159 3.44 11.23 -6.32
C THR A 159 4.93 11.09 -6.00
N ALA A 160 5.30 10.22 -5.05
CA ALA A 160 6.70 9.93 -4.75
C ALA A 160 7.45 9.37 -5.97
N LEU A 161 6.84 8.43 -6.71
CA LEU A 161 7.41 7.83 -7.91
C LEU A 161 7.67 8.88 -8.99
N THR A 162 6.73 9.80 -9.24
CA THR A 162 6.91 10.87 -10.23
C THR A 162 8.06 11.80 -9.85
N LEU A 163 8.17 12.19 -8.58
CA LEU A 163 9.27 13.02 -8.09
C LEU A 163 10.63 12.32 -8.22
N VAL A 164 10.72 11.04 -7.86
CA VAL A 164 11.95 10.25 -8.04
C VAL A 164 12.28 10.10 -9.53
N ALA A 165 11.29 9.88 -10.40
CA ALA A 165 11.49 9.83 -11.85
C ALA A 165 12.00 11.16 -12.43
N PHE A 166 11.49 12.30 -11.96
CA PHE A 166 12.06 13.61 -12.30
C PHE A 166 13.51 13.75 -11.83
N GLY A 167 13.82 13.25 -10.63
CA GLY A 167 15.18 13.14 -10.12
C GLY A 167 16.11 12.33 -11.03
N VAL A 168 15.67 11.16 -11.52
CA VAL A 168 16.41 10.34 -12.50
C VAL A 168 16.66 11.13 -13.79
N GLY A 169 15.61 11.73 -14.36
CA GLY A 169 15.68 12.42 -15.65
C GLY A 169 16.66 13.60 -15.63
N HIS A 170 16.69 14.35 -14.53
CA HIS A 170 17.66 15.43 -14.35
C HIS A 170 19.11 14.90 -14.23
N PHE A 171 19.32 13.75 -13.58
CA PHE A 171 20.66 13.15 -13.46
C PHE A 171 21.25 12.81 -14.83
N TRP A 172 20.47 12.10 -15.64
CA TRP A 172 20.90 11.63 -16.95
C TRP A 172 21.09 12.76 -17.97
N GLY A 173 20.22 13.78 -17.91
CA GLY A 173 20.36 14.98 -18.73
C GLY A 173 21.63 15.77 -18.40
N SER A 174 22.02 15.81 -17.12
CA SER A 174 23.24 16.49 -16.68
C SER A 174 24.52 15.76 -17.11
N GLU A 175 24.56 14.42 -17.03
CA GLU A 175 25.72 13.63 -17.47
C GLU A 175 25.99 13.78 -18.98
N ARG A 176 24.93 13.76 -19.81
CA ARG A 176 25.06 13.95 -21.27
C ARG A 176 25.61 15.33 -21.64
N ASN A 177 25.24 16.39 -20.90
CA ASN A 177 25.76 17.73 -21.15
C ASN A 177 27.19 17.95 -20.65
N SER A 178 27.74 17.06 -19.81
CA SER A 178 29.11 17.15 -19.30
C SER A 178 30.14 16.39 -20.15
N THR A 179 29.68 15.59 -21.10
CA THR A 179 30.51 14.71 -21.95
C THR A 179 30.51 15.10 -23.43
N GLY A 180 29.81 16.19 -23.79
CA GLY A 180 29.87 16.84 -25.11
C GLY A 180 30.63 18.16 -25.04
#